data_AF-A0A7W0NXV2-F1
#
_entry.id   AF-A0A7W0NXV2-F1
#
_cell.length_a   1.000
_cell.length_b   1.000
_cell.length_c   1.000
_cell.angle_alpha   90.00
_cell.angle_beta   90.00
_cell.angle_gamma   90.00
#
_symmetry.space_group_name_H-M   'P 1'
#
loop_
_entity.id
_entity.type
_entity.pdbx_description
1 polymer ?
#
loop_
_entity_poly.entity_id
_entity_poly.type
_entity_poly.pdbx_seq_one_letter_code
_entity_poly.pdbx_strand_id
1 'polypeptide(L)'
;MSIFVPGHLTRVGTRADAEIQKEYFQDLLDTAMKYLDETSPARPAHEAEPNFMSAAHLAGGFEQAWLVFDSYLNGVAEKVTEEVLPLWTGRLAAADVFTRSHAWKVVERLRIDA
;
A
#
# COMPACT_ATOMS: atom_id res chain seq x y z
N MET A 1 -35.08 10.23 8.60
CA MET A 1 -34.49 9.01 9.20
C MET A 1 -32.98 9.18 9.15
N SER A 2 -32.27 9.15 10.28
CA SER A 2 -30.80 9.10 10.29
C SER A 2 -30.35 7.64 10.12
N ILE A 3 -29.37 7.40 9.25
CA ILE A 3 -28.74 6.09 9.07
C ILE A 3 -27.55 6.00 10.02
N PHE A 4 -27.49 4.95 10.84
CA PHE A 4 -26.36 4.69 11.72
C PHE A 4 -25.17 4.13 10.92
N VAL A 5 -24.01 4.76 11.04
CA VAL A 5 -22.76 4.31 10.42
C VAL A 5 -21.74 4.02 11.53
N PRO A 6 -21.50 2.73 11.90
CA PRO A 6 -20.54 2.36 12.94
C PRO A 6 -19.09 2.46 12.44
N GLY A 7 -18.13 2.22 13.34
CA GLY A 7 -16.72 1.98 12.99
C GLY A 7 -15.75 3.15 13.17
N HIS A 8 -16.24 4.35 13.48
CA HIS A 8 -15.38 5.48 13.85
C HIS A 8 -14.97 5.40 15.33
N LEU A 9 -13.69 5.70 15.61
CA LEU A 9 -13.11 5.59 16.95
C LEU A 9 -13.71 6.58 17.97
N THR A 10 -14.04 7.80 17.53
CA THR A 10 -14.37 8.92 18.44
C THR A 10 -15.79 9.46 18.28
N ARG A 11 -16.51 9.05 17.23
CA ARG A 11 -17.87 9.51 16.91
C ARG A 11 -18.61 8.50 16.05
N VAL A 12 -19.89 8.73 15.77
CA VAL A 12 -20.62 8.00 14.72
C VAL A 12 -20.15 8.50 13.35
N GLY A 13 -20.05 7.59 12.38
CA GLY A 13 -19.69 7.91 11.00
C GLY A 13 -20.81 8.60 10.24
N THR A 14 -20.47 9.12 9.07
CA THR A 14 -21.39 9.75 8.12
C THR A 14 -21.17 9.17 6.72
N ARG A 15 -22.10 9.46 5.80
CA ARG A 15 -21.90 9.12 4.38
C ARG A 15 -20.63 9.74 3.79
N ALA A 16 -20.31 10.97 4.19
CA ALA A 16 -19.12 11.67 3.71
C ALA A 16 -17.83 10.96 4.13
N ASP A 17 -17.78 10.37 5.33
CA ASP A 17 -16.64 9.59 5.78
C ASP A 17 -16.41 8.36 4.90
N ALA A 18 -17.49 7.68 4.49
CA ALA A 18 -17.41 6.52 3.60
C ALA A 18 -16.91 6.91 2.20
N GLU A 19 -17.34 8.06 1.67
CA GLU A 19 -16.84 8.53 0.37
C GLU A 19 -15.36 8.93 0.45
N ILE A 20 -14.93 9.59 1.53
CA ILE A 20 -13.51 9.88 1.79
C ILE A 20 -12.68 8.60 1.85
N GLN A 21 -13.15 7.57 2.56
CA GLN A 21 -12.45 6.29 2.66
C GLN A 21 -12.36 5.55 1.32
N LYS A 22 -13.40 5.65 0.48
CA LYS A 22 -13.39 5.07 -0.87
C LYS A 22 -12.35 5.75 -1.77
N GLU A 23 -12.30 7.08 -1.74
CA GLU A 23 -11.30 7.84 -2.50
C GLU A 23 -9.87 7.49 -2.04
N TYR A 24 -9.64 7.45 -0.72
CA TYR A 24 -8.36 7.01 -0.14
C TYR A 24 -7.95 5.61 -0.56
N PHE A 25 -8.89 4.66 -0.53
CA PHE A 25 -8.62 3.30 -0.93
C PHE A 25 -8.35 3.17 -2.43
N GLN A 26 -8.99 4.01 -3.25
CA GLN A 26 -8.73 4.05 -4.69
C GLN A 26 -7.32 4.56 -4.97
N ASP A 27 -6.86 5.61 -4.30
CA ASP A 27 -5.47 6.09 -4.41
C ASP A 27 -4.47 5.00 -4.01
N LEU A 28 -4.71 4.27 -2.91
CA LEU A 28 -3.88 3.14 -2.51
C LEU A 28 -3.84 2.05 -3.59
N LEU A 29 -4.98 1.70 -4.18
CA LEU A 29 -5.08 0.68 -5.23
C LEU A 29 -4.33 1.09 -6.49
N ASP A 30 -4.59 2.28 -6.99
CA ASP A 30 -4.00 2.77 -8.25
C ASP A 30 -2.49 2.92 -8.12
N THR A 31 -2.02 3.50 -7.02
CA THR A 31 -0.58 3.62 -6.74
C THR A 31 0.08 2.26 -6.52
N ALA A 32 -0.57 1.31 -5.84
CA ALA A 32 -0.03 -0.04 -5.67
C ALA A 32 0.05 -0.82 -6.99
N MET A 33 -0.98 -0.74 -7.83
CA MET A 33 -0.95 -1.34 -9.17
C MET A 33 0.19 -0.77 -10.02
N LYS A 34 0.37 0.56 -9.98
CA LYS A 34 1.47 1.25 -10.66
C LYS A 34 2.83 0.69 -10.23
N TYR A 35 3.13 0.67 -8.93
CA TYR A 35 4.44 0.21 -8.45
C TYR A 35 4.65 -1.28 -8.62
N LEU A 36 3.62 -2.11 -8.48
CA LEU A 36 3.73 -3.55 -8.76
C LEU A 36 4.03 -3.83 -10.23
N ASP A 37 3.44 -3.06 -11.15
CA ASP A 37 3.73 -3.15 -12.58
C ASP A 37 5.14 -2.64 -12.92
N GLU A 38 5.54 -1.49 -12.39
CA GLU A 38 6.87 -0.90 -12.59
C GLU A 38 8.01 -1.80 -12.06
N THR A 39 7.80 -2.41 -10.90
CA THR A 39 8.78 -3.28 -10.22
C THR A 39 8.62 -4.76 -10.56
N SER A 40 7.76 -5.07 -11.52
CA SER A 40 7.50 -6.45 -11.93
C SER A 40 8.76 -7.09 -12.51
N PRO A 41 9.15 -8.31 -12.09
CA PRO A 41 10.28 -9.04 -12.65
C PRO A 41 10.05 -9.44 -14.12
N ALA A 42 8.82 -9.33 -14.63
CA ALA A 42 8.49 -9.57 -16.03
C ALA A 42 8.84 -8.38 -16.95
N ARG A 43 9.09 -7.19 -16.39
CA ARG A 43 9.59 -6.05 -17.18
C ARG A 43 11.12 -6.12 -17.25
N PRO A 44 11.73 -5.65 -18.36
CA PRO A 44 13.18 -5.43 -18.43
C PRO A 44 13.67 -4.34 -17.45
N ALA A 45 12.77 -3.76 -16.65
CA ALA A 45 12.99 -2.69 -15.68
C ALA A 45 13.72 -3.18 -14.41
N HIS A 46 14.90 -3.79 -14.59
CA HIS A 46 15.85 -4.04 -13.50
C HIS A 46 16.30 -2.75 -12.78
N GLU A 47 15.92 -1.57 -13.31
CA GLU A 47 16.28 -0.26 -12.77
C GLU A 47 15.25 0.30 -11.78
N ALA A 48 14.01 -0.22 -11.75
CA ALA A 48 13.00 0.23 -10.80
C ALA A 48 13.24 -0.40 -9.42
N GLU A 49 13.13 0.41 -8.38
CA GLU A 49 13.32 -0.01 -6.99
C GLU A 49 12.00 0.11 -6.20
N PRO A 50 11.66 -0.86 -5.34
CA PRO A 50 12.42 -2.08 -5.04
C PRO A 50 12.33 -3.13 -6.15
N ASN A 51 13.35 -3.96 -6.30
CA ASN A 51 13.31 -5.16 -7.15
C ASN A 51 13.86 -6.38 -6.38
N PHE A 52 13.84 -7.56 -7.01
CA PHE A 52 14.32 -8.79 -6.36
C PHE A 52 15.84 -8.77 -6.07
N MET A 53 16.64 -8.01 -6.82
CA MET A 53 18.08 -7.92 -6.57
C MET A 53 18.38 -7.07 -5.35
N SER A 54 17.77 -5.89 -5.23
CA SER A 54 17.91 -5.05 -4.03
C SER A 54 17.30 -5.71 -2.80
N ALA A 55 16.17 -6.39 -2.96
CA ALA A 55 15.56 -7.17 -1.89
C ALA A 55 16.47 -8.34 -1.44
N ALA A 56 17.11 -9.04 -2.37
CA ALA A 56 18.08 -10.08 -2.03
C ALA A 56 19.33 -9.52 -1.36
N HIS A 57 19.79 -8.33 -1.77
CA HIS A 57 20.87 -7.64 -1.09
C HIS A 57 20.51 -7.37 0.39
N LEU A 58 19.30 -6.87 0.66
CA LEU A 58 18.80 -6.64 2.03
C LEU A 58 18.65 -7.94 2.83
N ALA A 59 18.27 -9.04 2.18
CA ALA A 59 18.10 -10.35 2.81
C ALA A 59 19.42 -11.13 3.04
N GLY A 60 20.57 -10.60 2.59
CA GLY A 60 21.86 -11.28 2.68
C GLY A 60 22.09 -12.36 1.60
N GLY A 61 21.33 -12.32 0.51
CA GLY A 61 21.38 -13.27 -0.61
C GLY A 61 20.03 -13.90 -0.93
N PHE A 62 20.01 -14.80 -1.91
CA PHE A 62 18.78 -15.50 -2.35
C PHE A 62 18.44 -16.75 -1.55
N GLU A 63 19.31 -17.19 -0.64
CA GLU A 63 19.12 -18.42 0.17
C GLU A 63 17.84 -18.36 1.03
N GLN A 64 17.49 -17.16 1.53
CA GLN A 64 16.27 -16.94 2.31
C GLN A 64 15.16 -16.35 1.43
N ALA A 65 14.67 -17.12 0.45
CA ALA A 65 13.71 -16.65 -0.56
C ALA A 65 12.47 -15.94 0.02
N TRP A 66 11.95 -16.39 1.17
CA TRP A 66 10.82 -15.75 1.85
C TRP A 66 11.16 -14.35 2.38
N LEU A 67 12.37 -14.16 2.92
CA LEU A 67 12.84 -12.86 3.39
C LEU A 67 13.10 -11.92 2.22
N VAL A 68 13.63 -12.43 1.10
CA VAL A 68 13.76 -11.65 -0.15
C VAL A 68 12.39 -11.15 -0.59
N PHE A 69 11.40 -12.04 -0.63
CA PHE A 69 10.08 -11.69 -1.10
C PHE A 69 9.37 -10.69 -0.18
N ASP A 70 9.45 -10.90 1.15
CA ASP A 70 8.94 -9.95 2.15
C ASP A 70 9.63 -8.58 2.02
N SER A 71 10.95 -8.55 1.82
CA SER A 71 11.71 -7.30 1.63
C SER A 71 11.28 -6.55 0.36
N TYR A 72 11.11 -7.28 -0.76
CA TYR A 72 10.63 -6.71 -2.01
C TYR A 72 9.26 -6.06 -1.83
N LEU A 73 8.30 -6.84 -1.32
CA LEU A 73 6.97 -6.34 -1.09
C LEU A 73 7.04 -5.11 -0.16
N ASN A 74 7.80 -5.18 0.94
CA ASN A 74 7.82 -4.11 1.95
C ASN A 74 8.24 -2.80 1.31
N GLY A 75 9.25 -2.84 0.44
CA GLY A 75 9.66 -1.68 -0.34
C GLY A 75 8.55 -1.14 -1.26
N VAL A 76 7.71 -2.01 -1.85
CA VAL A 76 6.60 -1.56 -2.70
C VAL A 76 5.57 -0.83 -1.84
N ALA A 77 5.25 -1.35 -0.66
CA ALA A 77 4.35 -0.68 0.26
C ALA A 77 4.92 0.65 0.80
N GLU A 78 6.23 0.75 1.01
CA GLU A 78 6.87 2.04 1.34
C GLU A 78 6.67 3.04 0.19
N LYS A 79 6.91 2.65 -1.07
CA LYS A 79 6.70 3.53 -2.23
C LYS A 79 5.25 4.01 -2.36
N VAL A 80 4.30 3.12 -2.16
CA VAL A 80 2.87 3.48 -2.11
C VAL A 80 2.61 4.47 -0.97
N THR A 81 3.19 4.24 0.21
CA THR A 81 3.02 5.12 1.38
C THR A 81 3.61 6.51 1.15
N GLU A 82 4.83 6.58 0.62
CA GLU A 82 5.53 7.83 0.29
C GLU A 82 4.70 8.72 -0.64
N GLU A 83 4.01 8.10 -1.59
CA GLU A 83 3.19 8.83 -2.58
C GLU A 83 1.79 9.18 -2.07
N VAL A 84 1.12 8.25 -1.37
CA VAL A 84 -0.27 8.43 -0.94
C VAL A 84 -0.38 9.27 0.34
N LEU A 85 0.52 9.09 1.33
CA LEU A 85 0.39 9.74 2.62
C LEU A 85 0.31 11.29 2.54
N PRO A 86 1.10 11.99 1.71
CA PRO A 86 1.00 13.45 1.58
C PRO A 86 -0.37 13.92 1.07
N LEU A 87 -1.05 13.13 0.23
CA LEU A 87 -2.38 13.47 -0.32
C LEU A 87 -3.49 13.40 0.73
N TRP A 88 -3.27 12.65 1.81
CA TRP A 88 -4.27 12.34 2.84
C TRP A 88 -3.96 12.90 4.21
N THR A 89 -2.74 13.41 4.41
CA THR A 89 -2.36 14.12 5.62
C THR A 89 -3.27 15.33 5.83
N GLY A 90 -3.95 15.39 6.96
CA GLY A 90 -4.92 16.46 7.29
C GLY A 90 -6.30 16.32 6.65
N ARG A 91 -6.48 15.40 5.68
CA ARG A 91 -7.80 15.07 5.09
C ARG A 91 -8.44 13.84 5.73
N LEU A 92 -7.64 12.82 6.03
CA LEU A 92 -8.07 11.59 6.67
C LEU A 92 -7.38 11.45 8.03
N ALA A 93 -8.18 11.22 9.08
CA ALA A 93 -7.65 11.04 10.43
C ALA A 93 -6.77 9.79 10.51
N ALA A 94 -5.63 9.91 11.21
CA ALA A 94 -4.65 8.84 11.42
C ALA A 94 -4.05 8.26 10.12
N ALA A 95 -4.09 8.99 9.01
CA ALA A 95 -3.41 8.58 7.77
C ALA A 95 -1.90 8.35 8.00
N ASP A 96 -1.26 9.20 8.82
CA ASP A 96 0.13 9.12 9.25
C ASP A 96 0.47 7.85 10.04
N VAL A 97 -0.52 7.28 10.73
CA VAL A 97 -0.35 6.04 11.52
C VAL A 97 -0.58 4.80 10.66
N PHE A 98 -1.64 4.81 9.83
CA PHE A 98 -2.13 3.57 9.23
C PHE A 98 -1.81 3.38 7.75
N THR A 99 -1.40 4.43 7.02
CA THR A 99 -1.24 4.34 5.55
C THR A 99 -0.26 3.25 5.13
N ARG A 100 0.88 3.12 5.80
CA ARG A 100 1.84 2.03 5.52
C ARG A 100 1.21 0.65 5.66
N SER A 101 0.45 0.43 6.74
CA SER A 101 -0.20 -0.86 6.98
C SER A 101 -1.32 -1.16 5.98
N HIS A 102 -1.99 -0.12 5.47
CA HIS A 102 -3.02 -0.26 4.44
C HIS A 102 -2.39 -0.54 3.07
N ALA A 103 -1.34 0.19 2.71
CA ALA A 103 -0.55 -0.04 1.51
C ALA A 103 -0.05 -1.49 1.45
N TRP A 104 0.50 -2.00 2.56
CA TRP A 104 0.92 -3.39 2.67
C TRP A 104 -0.18 -4.40 2.29
N LYS A 105 -1.36 -4.26 2.92
CA LYS A 105 -2.49 -5.16 2.67
C LYS A 105 -3.01 -5.07 1.24
N VAL A 106 -2.99 -3.87 0.64
CA VAL A 106 -3.39 -3.67 -0.75
C VAL A 106 -2.41 -4.34 -1.70
N VAL A 107 -1.11 -4.17 -1.47
CA VAL A 107 -0.04 -4.86 -2.23
C VAL A 107 -0.21 -6.38 -2.15
N GLU A 108 -0.47 -6.93 -0.97
CA GLU A 108 -0.75 -8.37 -0.81
C GLU A 108 -2.02 -8.81 -1.56
N ARG A 109 -3.11 -8.05 -1.41
CA ARG A 109 -4.41 -8.35 -2.05
C ARG A 109 -4.26 -8.46 -3.58
N LEU A 110 -3.61 -7.50 -4.22
CA LEU A 110 -3.50 -7.42 -5.67
C LEU A 110 -2.74 -8.61 -6.29
N ARG A 111 -2.04 -9.40 -5.48
CA ARG A 111 -1.31 -10.59 -5.94
C ARG A 111 -2.12 -11.89 -5.78
N ILE A 112 -3.21 -11.86 -5.01
CA ILE A 112 -4.13 -13.01 -4.86
C ILE A 112 -5.13 -13.03 -6.04
N ASP A 113 -5.54 -11.86 -6.50
CA ASP A 113 -6.52 -11.69 -7.58
C ASP A 113 -5.89 -11.71 -9.00
N ALA A 114 -4.59 -11.99 -9.11
CA ALA A 114 -3.80 -11.96 -10.34
C ALA A 114 -3.69 -13.30 -11.06
#